data_AF-A0A3B0S313-F1
#
_entry.id   AF-A0A3B0S313-F1
#
_cell.length_a   1.000
_cell.length_b   1.000
_cell.length_c   1.000
_cell.angle_alpha   90.00
_cell.angle_beta   90.00
_cell.angle_gamma   90.00
#
_symmetry.space_group_name_H-M   'P 1'
#
loop_
_entity.id
_entity.type
_entity.pdbx_description
1 polymer ?
#
loop_
_entity_poly.entity_id
_entity_poly.type
_entity_poly.pdbx_seq_one_letter_code
_entity_poly.pdbx_strand_id
1 'polypeptide(L)'
;MTILEELSWRVGDAFAEAGLEPHLGRVKPADRPDLAQFQCNGALAAAKAAKQNPRALAEKVCETLRREAAFKDVSIAGPGFINLTLTDDDLARRLGDIIEDDSLGGWQTPVPTKILLDYGGRNVAKPPHVGHLRARIIRETP
;
A
#
# COMPACT_ATOMS: atom_id res chain seq x y z
N MET A 1 11.33 -2.70 0.50
CA MET A 1 10.06 -2.36 1.18
C MET A 1 9.29 -1.43 0.26
N THR A 2 8.01 -1.69 0.04
CA THR A 2 7.18 -0.87 -0.86
C THR A 2 6.81 0.46 -0.21
N ILE A 3 6.47 1.47 -1.02
CA ILE A 3 5.99 2.76 -0.52
C ILE A 3 4.74 2.61 0.35
N LEU A 4 3.85 1.68 0.03
CA LEU A 4 2.64 1.43 0.82
C LEU A 4 2.95 0.83 2.19
N GLU A 5 3.94 -0.07 2.27
CA GLU A 5 4.38 -0.64 3.55
C GLU A 5 5.02 0.42 4.43
N GLU A 6 5.88 1.26 3.87
CA GLU A 6 6.52 2.35 4.62
C GLU A 6 5.51 3.38 5.11
N LEU A 7 4.60 3.82 4.24
CA LEU A 7 3.55 4.75 4.66
C LEU A 7 2.61 4.10 5.69
N SER A 8 2.32 2.81 5.57
CA SER A 8 1.54 2.08 6.58
C SER A 8 2.25 2.03 7.93
N TRP A 9 3.59 1.93 7.93
CA TRP A 9 4.38 1.98 9.15
C TRP A 9 4.34 3.38 9.79
N ARG A 10 4.63 4.44 9.02
CA ARG A 10 4.60 5.83 9.51
C ARG A 10 3.22 6.24 10.03
N VAL A 11 2.18 5.91 9.28
CA VAL A 11 0.80 6.17 9.72
C VAL A 11 0.45 5.28 10.92
N GLY A 12 0.94 4.05 10.98
CA GLY A 12 0.81 3.18 12.15
C GLY A 12 1.39 3.80 13.42
N ASP A 13 2.55 4.43 13.34
CA ASP A 13 3.18 5.15 14.46
C ASP A 13 2.32 6.35 14.89
N ALA A 14 1.78 7.11 13.94
CA ALA A 14 0.85 8.21 14.26
C ALA A 14 -0.45 7.71 14.93
N PHE A 15 -0.95 6.52 14.56
CA PHE A 15 -2.05 5.87 15.28
C PHE A 15 -1.63 5.46 16.70
N ALA A 16 -0.43 4.93 16.88
CA ALA A 16 0.11 4.53 18.17
C ALA A 16 0.21 5.73 19.14
N GLU A 17 0.74 6.86 18.65
CA GLU A 17 0.81 8.12 19.41
C GLU A 17 -0.58 8.64 19.81
N ALA A 18 -1.58 8.44 18.96
CA ALA A 18 -2.97 8.78 19.25
C ALA A 18 -3.65 7.80 20.23
N GLY A 19 -2.93 6.77 20.72
CA GLY A 19 -3.43 5.74 21.61
C GLY A 19 -4.32 4.70 20.91
N LEU A 20 -4.18 4.55 19.59
CA LEU A 20 -4.91 3.60 18.77
C LEU A 20 -4.00 2.44 18.34
N GLU A 21 -4.60 1.35 17.86
CA GLU A 21 -3.82 0.20 17.42
C GLU A 21 -3.04 0.51 16.13
N PRO A 22 -1.71 0.28 16.07
CA PRO A 22 -0.87 0.67 14.93
C PRO A 22 -1.30 0.03 13.61
N HIS A 23 -1.83 -1.19 13.65
CA HIS A 23 -2.27 -1.91 12.46
C HIS A 23 -3.44 -1.22 11.72
N LEU A 24 -4.14 -0.30 12.39
CA LEU A 24 -5.20 0.51 11.78
C LEU A 24 -4.61 1.57 10.83
N GLY A 25 -3.33 1.90 10.95
CA GLY A 25 -2.63 2.83 10.09
C GLY A 25 -2.36 2.32 8.66
N ARG A 26 -2.98 1.23 8.22
CA ARG A 26 -2.76 0.65 6.89
C ARG A 26 -3.12 1.64 5.78
N VAL A 27 -2.13 1.97 4.97
CA VAL A 27 -2.24 2.88 3.82
C VAL A 27 -2.51 2.08 2.55
N LYS A 28 -3.38 2.63 1.70
CA LYS A 28 -3.67 2.13 0.36
C LYS A 28 -3.59 3.27 -0.67
N PRO A 29 -3.50 2.97 -1.97
CA PRO A 29 -3.76 3.98 -3.00
C PRO A 29 -5.12 4.63 -2.77
N ALA A 30 -5.21 5.94 -2.99
CA ALA A 30 -6.48 6.65 -2.81
C ALA A 30 -7.52 6.17 -3.82
N ASP A 31 -8.77 5.98 -3.37
CA ASP A 31 -9.87 5.62 -4.28
C ASP A 31 -10.19 6.78 -5.25
N ARG A 32 -9.81 8.00 -4.87
CA ARG A 32 -9.97 9.25 -5.64
C ARG A 32 -8.60 9.92 -5.83
N PRO A 33 -7.87 9.58 -6.91
CA PRO A 33 -6.52 10.10 -7.17
C PRO A 33 -6.46 11.62 -7.37
N ASP A 34 -7.60 12.23 -7.71
CA ASP A 34 -7.77 13.68 -7.82
C ASP A 34 -7.73 14.40 -6.47
N LEU A 35 -7.99 13.68 -5.37
CA LEU A 35 -8.03 14.25 -4.02
C LEU A 35 -6.76 13.97 -3.21
N ALA A 36 -6.07 12.85 -3.49
CA ALA A 36 -4.84 12.45 -2.79
C ALA A 36 -4.13 11.33 -3.55
N GLN A 37 -2.86 11.11 -3.22
CA GLN A 37 -2.09 9.96 -3.74
C GLN A 37 -2.44 8.68 -2.97
N PHE A 38 -2.53 8.79 -1.64
CA PHE A 38 -2.76 7.67 -0.74
C PHE A 38 -3.86 7.99 0.27
N GLN A 39 -4.39 6.94 0.89
CA GLN A 39 -5.48 7.04 1.83
C GLN A 39 -5.35 6.00 2.95
N CYS A 40 -5.72 6.39 4.17
CA CYS A 40 -5.89 5.50 5.32
C CYS A 40 -7.33 5.58 5.84
N ASN A 41 -7.92 4.41 6.09
CA ASN A 41 -9.30 4.26 6.56
C ASN A 41 -9.39 3.83 8.04
N GLY A 42 -8.24 3.72 8.72
CA GLY A 42 -8.13 3.19 10.08
C GLY A 42 -8.98 3.92 11.11
N ALA A 43 -9.14 5.23 10.97
CA ALA A 43 -9.90 6.04 11.93
C ALA A 43 -11.39 5.63 11.99
N LEU A 44 -11.97 5.17 10.87
CA LEU A 44 -13.33 4.65 10.83
C LEU A 44 -13.47 3.34 11.60
N ALA A 45 -12.48 2.45 11.45
CA ALA A 45 -12.44 1.17 12.17
C ALA A 45 -12.22 1.39 13.68
N ALA A 46 -11.27 2.27 14.03
CA ALA A 46 -10.99 2.67 15.42
C ALA A 46 -12.25 3.24 16.09
N ALA A 47 -12.94 4.16 15.42
CA ALA A 47 -14.15 4.80 15.92
C ALA A 47 -15.30 3.81 16.16
N LYS A 48 -15.45 2.84 15.26
CA LYS A 48 -16.46 1.79 15.39
C LYS A 48 -16.20 0.92 16.62
N ALA A 49 -14.93 0.58 16.88
CA ALA A 49 -14.54 -0.19 18.07
C ALA A 49 -14.70 0.62 19.37
N ALA A 50 -14.28 1.89 19.37
CA ALA A 50 -14.30 2.76 20.54
C ALA A 50 -15.64 3.48 20.79
N LYS A 51 -16.62 3.38 19.86
CA LYS A 51 -17.87 4.17 19.83
C LYS A 51 -17.63 5.68 19.92
N GLN A 52 -16.57 6.15 19.26
CA GLN A 52 -16.15 7.54 19.24
C GLN A 52 -16.44 8.20 17.88
N ASN A 53 -16.23 9.50 17.79
CA ASN A 53 -16.36 10.23 16.53
C ASN A 53 -15.15 9.93 15.63
N PRO A 54 -15.34 9.31 14.44
CA PRO A 54 -14.25 8.98 13.53
C PRO A 54 -13.47 10.17 13.02
N ARG A 55 -14.12 11.32 12.83
CA ARG A 55 -13.46 12.54 12.40
C ARG A 55 -12.53 13.09 13.47
N ALA A 56 -12.92 12.99 14.74
CA ALA A 56 -12.09 13.41 15.86
C ALA A 56 -10.85 12.52 16.02
N LEU A 57 -10.98 11.20 15.80
CA LEU A 57 -9.83 10.29 15.79
C LEU A 57 -8.91 10.55 14.60
N ALA A 58 -9.47 10.78 13.41
CA ALA A 58 -8.69 11.14 12.23
C ALA A 58 -7.91 12.45 12.46
N GLU A 59 -8.50 13.46 13.10
CA GLU A 59 -7.81 14.73 13.38
C GLU A 59 -6.57 14.54 14.25
N LYS A 60 -6.67 13.74 15.32
CA LYS A 60 -5.51 13.44 16.19
C LYS A 60 -4.35 12.82 15.41
N VAL A 61 -4.66 11.87 14.53
CA VAL A 61 -3.63 11.22 13.69
C VAL A 61 -3.07 12.21 12.67
N CYS A 62 -3.92 13.01 12.03
CA CYS A 62 -3.50 14.03 11.07
C CYS A 62 -2.60 15.10 11.72
N GLU A 63 -2.84 15.48 12.97
CA GLU A 63 -1.98 16.43 13.69
C GLU A 63 -0.54 15.93 13.85
N THR A 64 -0.33 14.63 14.11
CA THR A 64 1.00 14.02 14.11
C THR A 64 1.59 14.00 12.70
N LEU A 65 0.84 13.49 11.71
CA LEU A 65 1.33 13.34 10.34
C LEU A 65 1.69 14.67 9.66
N ARG A 66 0.97 15.75 9.95
CA ARG A 66 1.26 17.09 9.42
C ARG A 66 2.60 17.66 9.91
N ARG A 67 3.20 17.10 10.97
CA ARG A 67 4.52 17.52 11.45
C ARG A 67 5.66 16.85 10.69
N GLU A 68 5.37 15.78 9.95
CA GLU A 68 6.39 15.11 9.14
C GLU A 68 6.65 15.88 7.85
N ALA A 69 7.94 16.11 7.54
CA ALA A 69 8.35 16.81 6.31
C ALA A 69 8.05 16.02 5.02
N ALA A 70 7.68 14.75 5.14
CA ALA A 70 7.40 13.89 4.00
C ALA A 70 6.03 14.14 3.37
N PHE A 71 5.09 14.75 4.09
CA PHE A 71 3.74 15.00 3.59
C PHE A 71 3.57 16.45 3.15
N LYS A 72 3.16 16.63 1.90
CA LYS A 72 2.76 17.91 1.32
C LYS A 72 1.37 18.33 1.78
N ASP A 73 0.45 17.37 1.85
CA ASP A 73 -0.90 17.56 2.36
C ASP A 73 -1.38 16.33 3.14
N VAL A 74 -2.03 16.60 4.27
CA VAL A 74 -2.74 15.61 5.07
C VAL A 74 -4.12 16.16 5.42
N SER A 75 -5.14 15.63 4.76
CA SER A 75 -6.51 16.12 4.83
C SER A 75 -7.49 15.04 5.24
N ILE A 76 -8.63 15.44 5.80
CA ILE A 76 -9.69 14.51 6.22
C ILE A 76 -10.86 14.64 5.27
N ALA A 77 -11.20 13.55 4.59
CA ALA A 77 -12.36 13.46 3.72
C ALA A 77 -13.54 12.75 4.42
N GLY A 78 -14.74 13.26 4.18
CA GLY A 78 -16.00 12.66 4.62
C GLY A 78 -16.03 12.33 6.12
N PRO A 79 -16.39 11.08 6.51
CA PRO A 79 -16.58 10.68 7.91
C PRO A 79 -15.27 10.46 8.68
N GLY A 80 -14.10 10.44 8.05
CA GLY A 80 -12.83 10.13 8.72
C GLY A 80 -11.81 9.40 7.84
N PHE A 81 -11.86 9.63 6.52
CA PHE A 81 -10.81 9.15 5.62
C PHE A 81 -9.61 10.08 5.71
N ILE A 82 -8.42 9.54 5.95
CA ILE A 82 -7.18 10.32 6.01
C ILE A 82 -6.55 10.25 4.62
N ASN A 83 -6.50 11.39 3.94
CA ASN A 83 -5.90 11.58 2.64
C ASN A 83 -4.45 12.05 2.79
N LEU A 84 -3.55 11.48 2.00
CA LEU A 84 -2.11 11.69 2.10
C LEU A 84 -1.54 12.04 0.73
N THR A 85 -0.81 13.14 0.66
CA THR A 85 -0.02 13.55 -0.51
C THR A 85 1.41 13.79 -0.07
N LEU A 86 2.36 13.13 -0.74
CA LEU A 86 3.79 13.27 -0.43
C LEU A 86 4.38 14.54 -1.03
N THR A 87 5.48 15.00 -0.44
CA THR A 87 6.33 16.03 -1.04
C THR A 87 7.11 15.47 -2.22
N ASP A 88 7.40 16.33 -3.20
CA ASP A 88 8.23 15.96 -4.34
C ASP A 88 9.65 15.59 -3.89
N ASP A 89 10.15 16.20 -2.80
CA ASP A 89 11.44 15.88 -2.18
C ASP A 89 11.47 14.47 -1.59
N ASP A 90 10.42 14.02 -0.87
CA ASP A 90 10.38 12.65 -0.34
C ASP A 90 10.29 11.63 -1.47
N LEU A 91 9.54 11.93 -2.54
CA LEU A 91 9.49 11.09 -3.74
C LEU A 91 10.84 11.03 -4.46
N ALA A 92 11.51 12.16 -4.64
CA ALA A 92 12.82 12.24 -5.29
C ALA A 92 13.88 11.46 -4.50
N ARG A 93 13.89 11.61 -3.17
CA ARG A 93 14.78 10.86 -2.28
C ARG A 93 14.57 9.35 -2.44
N ARG A 94 13.31 8.89 -2.42
CA ARG A 94 12.98 7.47 -2.64
C ARG A 94 13.41 6.96 -4.00
N LEU A 95 13.24 7.77 -5.05
CA LEU A 95 13.71 7.41 -6.38
C LEU A 95 15.23 7.28 -6.42
N GLY A 96 15.96 8.13 -5.70
CA GLY A 96 17.40 7.97 -5.47
C GLY A 96 17.73 6.62 -4.85
N ASP A 97 17.07 6.28 -3.73
CA ASP A 97 17.26 5.00 -3.04
C ASP A 97 16.98 3.79 -3.97
N ILE A 98 15.96 3.89 -4.83
CA ILE A 98 15.58 2.84 -5.80
C ILE A 98 16.60 2.70 -6.93
N ILE A 99 17.14 3.81 -7.43
CA ILE A 99 18.13 3.80 -8.52
C ILE A 99 19.45 3.16 -8.07
N GLU A 100 19.79 3.30 -6.79
CA GLU A 100 20.97 2.68 -6.19
C GLU A 100 20.77 1.20 -5.82
N ASP A 101 19.53 0.69 -5.83
CA ASP A 101 19.20 -0.71 -5.59
C ASP A 101 19.31 -1.52 -6.89
N ASP A 102 20.13 -2.58 -6.88
CA ASP A 102 20.32 -3.51 -8.01
C ASP A 102 19.00 -4.15 -8.49
N SER A 103 18.00 -4.24 -7.60
CA SER A 103 16.67 -4.76 -7.95
C SER A 103 15.67 -3.70 -8.39
N LEU A 104 16.07 -2.42 -8.41
CA LEU A 104 15.23 -1.28 -8.77
C LEU A 104 13.91 -1.25 -8.00
N GLY A 105 13.95 -1.55 -6.70
CA GLY A 105 12.75 -1.64 -5.85
C GLY A 105 11.89 -2.89 -6.12
N GLY A 106 12.41 -3.86 -6.88
CA GLY A 106 11.80 -5.15 -7.13
C GLY A 106 11.59 -5.94 -5.84
N TRP A 107 10.53 -6.76 -5.80
CA TRP A 107 10.26 -7.59 -4.63
C TRP A 107 11.35 -8.64 -4.47
N GLN A 108 12.13 -8.53 -3.40
CA GLN A 108 13.09 -9.57 -3.02
C GLN A 108 12.44 -10.50 -2.00
N THR A 109 12.42 -11.81 -2.29
CA THR A 109 12.01 -12.80 -1.29
C THR A 109 13.18 -13.02 -0.32
N PRO A 110 13.01 -12.72 0.98
CA PRO A 110 14.09 -12.94 1.95
C PRO A 110 14.38 -14.44 2.13
N VAL A 111 13.41 -15.30 1.81
CA VAL A 111 13.54 -16.75 1.88
C VAL A 111 13.20 -17.36 0.52
N PRO A 112 14.15 -18.03 -0.15
CA PRO A 112 13.88 -18.73 -1.39
C PRO A 112 12.84 -19.83 -1.14
N THR A 113 11.70 -19.75 -1.80
CA THR A 113 10.65 -20.78 -1.70
C THR A 113 10.59 -21.57 -3.00
N LYS A 114 10.66 -22.90 -2.90
CA LYS A 114 10.48 -23.77 -4.06
C LYS A 114 8.98 -23.85 -4.38
N ILE A 115 8.58 -23.28 -5.50
CA ILE A 115 7.20 -23.30 -5.98
C ILE A 115 7.10 -24.29 -7.16
N LEU A 116 6.22 -25.29 -7.05
CA LEU A 116 5.87 -26.16 -8.17
C LEU A 116 4.72 -25.52 -8.94
N LEU A 117 4.98 -25.11 -10.19
CA LEU A 117 3.95 -24.63 -11.10
C LEU A 117 3.66 -25.72 -12.15
N ASP A 118 2.50 -26.34 -12.05
CA ASP A 118 1.97 -27.22 -13.11
C ASP A 118 1.04 -26.42 -14.02
N TYR A 119 1.42 -26.29 -15.29
CA TYR A 119 0.66 -25.53 -16.28
C TYR A 119 0.85 -26.13 -17.68
N GLY A 120 -0.10 -25.84 -18.57
CA GLY A 120 -0.03 -26.22 -19.99
C GLY A 120 -0.79 -27.49 -20.33
N GLY A 121 -0.89 -28.47 -19.42
CA GLY A 121 -1.88 -29.57 -19.41
C GLY A 121 -2.20 -30.20 -20.77
N ARG A 122 -1.24 -30.25 -21.69
CA ARG A 122 -1.50 -30.59 -23.08
C ARG A 122 -1.87 -32.05 -23.18
N ASN A 123 -3.02 -32.32 -23.79
CA ASN A 123 -3.39 -33.68 -24.12
C ASN A 123 -2.51 -34.17 -25.28
N VAL A 124 -1.62 -35.14 -25.03
CA VAL A 124 -0.68 -35.69 -26.02
C VAL A 124 -1.41 -36.36 -27.20
N ALA A 125 -2.66 -36.78 -27.02
CA ALA A 125 -3.47 -37.43 -28.06
C ALA A 125 -4.20 -36.45 -28.98
N LYS A 126 -4.10 -35.12 -28.77
CA LYS A 126 -4.79 -34.10 -29.59
C LYS A 126 -3.90 -32.89 -29.89
N PRO A 127 -4.01 -32.31 -31.10
CA PRO A 127 -3.34 -31.05 -31.39
C PRO A 127 -3.72 -29.94 -30.40
N PRO A 128 -2.79 -29.06 -30.03
CA PRO A 128 -3.07 -27.98 -29.11
C PRO A 128 -4.07 -26.98 -29.71
N HIS A 129 -5.10 -26.62 -28.94
CA HIS A 129 -6.06 -25.58 -29.31
C HIS A 129 -5.93 -24.32 -28.42
N VAL A 130 -6.72 -23.29 -28.74
CA VAL A 130 -6.71 -21.97 -28.07
C VAL A 130 -6.86 -22.02 -26.55
N GLY A 131 -7.45 -23.09 -26.00
CA GLY A 131 -7.58 -23.30 -24.55
C GLY A 131 -6.23 -23.46 -23.83
N HIS A 132 -5.20 -23.95 -24.52
CA HIS A 132 -3.84 -24.05 -23.96
C HIS A 132 -3.05 -22.73 -24.05
N LEU A 133 -3.52 -21.76 -24.83
CA LEU A 133 -2.81 -20.50 -25.07
C LEU A 133 -2.81 -19.63 -23.80
N ARG A 134 -3.95 -19.54 -23.10
CA ARG A 134 -4.11 -18.75 -21.88
C ARG A 134 -3.18 -19.19 -20.76
N ALA A 135 -3.12 -20.49 -20.49
CA ALA A 135 -2.26 -21.04 -19.45
C ALA A 135 -0.76 -20.83 -19.76
N ARG A 136 -0.39 -20.86 -21.04
CA ARG A 136 0.99 -20.60 -21.48
C ARG A 136 1.35 -19.12 -21.37
N ILE A 137 0.48 -18.22 -21.85
CA ILE A 137 0.73 -16.77 -21.83
C ILE A 137 0.81 -16.25 -20.39
N ILE A 138 -0.12 -16.65 -19.51
CA ILE A 138 -0.09 -16.24 -18.09
C ILE A 138 1.21 -16.66 -17.40
N ARG A 139 1.81 -17.78 -17.82
CA ARG A 139 3.10 -18.25 -17.28
C ARG A 139 4.30 -17.53 -17.88
N GLU A 140 4.25 -17.20 -19.16
CA GLU A 140 5.42 -16.71 -19.91
C GLU A 140 5.72 -15.23 -19.62
N THR A 141 4.76 -14.51 -19.04
CA THR A 141 4.97 -13.19 -18.45
C THR A 141 5.84 -13.33 -17.18
N PRO A 142 7.05 -12.75 -17.15
CA PRO A 142 7.96 -12.82 -16.01
C PRO A 142 7.44 -12.10 -14.77
#